data_AF-A0A5J4PEG5-F1
#
_entry.id   AF-A0A5J4PEG5-F1
#
_cell.length_a   1.000
_cell.length_b   1.000
_cell.length_c   1.000
_cell.angle_alpha   90.00
_cell.angle_beta   90.00
_cell.angle_gamma   90.00
#
_symmetry.space_group_name_H-M   'P 1'
#
loop_
_entity.id
_entity.type
_entity.pdbx_description
1 polymer ?
#
loop_
_entity_poly.entity_id
_entity_poly.type
_entity_poly.pdbx_seq_one_letter_code
_entity_poly.pdbx_strand_id
1 'polypeptide(L)'
;MAEKTIFNYVSDQSSELVSLLTKGTTTSKSKGKESVNQWIANMQFIVVVKIYKLMTILLKGGAYENKTRRQTALNMFVKYNVGRIKLYFTKEELAGKASVVAPYHVSEGSLPTIALVAQGNILVSDVSVPNGFTITNATTTGEVSAALLKANSHIRPGDQFSIVHLVQGITPEGIPQIAIRLHEFVLDKTSVALFYPKIPQSMFFVTGNRIGTDANAEAGGMAY
;
A
#
# COMPACT_ATOMS: atom_id res chain seq x y z
N MET A 1 -1.41 7.23 29.35
CA MET A 1 -2.47 6.93 28.38
C MET A 1 -1.86 6.02 27.33
N ALA A 2 -2.39 4.80 27.13
CA ALA A 2 -1.87 3.91 26.10
C ALA A 2 -2.14 4.54 24.72
N GLU A 3 -1.11 4.64 23.89
CA GLU A 3 -1.21 5.16 22.53
C GLU A 3 -2.16 4.23 21.74
N LYS A 4 -3.32 4.75 21.32
CA LYS A 4 -4.24 4.00 20.47
C LYS A 4 -3.56 3.83 19.11
N THR A 5 -3.02 2.65 18.86
CA THR A 5 -2.41 2.32 17.57
C THR A 5 -3.50 2.07 16.53
N ILE A 6 -3.12 2.21 15.26
CA ILE A 6 -3.94 1.85 14.11
C ILE A 6 -4.50 0.42 14.19
N PHE A 7 -3.72 -0.53 14.70
CA PHE A 7 -4.14 -1.93 14.85
C PHE A 7 -5.22 -2.08 15.92
N ASN A 8 -5.16 -1.28 16.99
CA ASN A 8 -6.22 -1.23 17.99
C ASN A 8 -7.52 -0.70 17.36
N TYR A 9 -7.45 0.35 16.54
CA TYR A 9 -8.62 0.91 15.86
C TYR A 9 -9.29 -0.08 14.88
N VAL A 10 -8.51 -0.78 14.05
CA VAL A 10 -9.04 -1.80 13.12
C VAL A 10 -9.63 -3.00 13.87
N SER A 11 -8.99 -3.42 14.97
CA SER A 11 -9.46 -4.51 15.84
C SER A 11 -10.76 -4.16 16.57
N ASP A 12 -10.86 -2.94 17.10
CA ASP A 12 -12.03 -2.46 17.83
C ASP A 12 -13.26 -2.36 16.91
N GLN A 13 -13.11 -1.77 15.72
CA GLN A 13 -14.20 -1.67 14.73
C GLN A 13 -14.66 -3.04 14.22
N SER A 14 -13.73 -3.97 13.98
CA SER A 14 -14.05 -5.35 13.60
C SER A 14 -14.84 -6.07 14.69
N SER A 15 -14.47 -5.87 15.95
CA SER A 15 -15.11 -6.50 17.10
C SER A 15 -16.51 -5.91 17.36
N GLU A 16 -16.67 -4.59 17.23
CA GLU A 16 -17.94 -3.91 17.38
C GLU A 16 -18.95 -4.36 16.32
N LEU A 17 -18.54 -4.47 15.06
CA LEU A 17 -19.40 -4.98 14.00
C LEU A 17 -19.77 -6.45 14.21
N VAL A 18 -18.83 -7.32 14.57
CA VAL A 18 -19.16 -8.71 14.93
C VAL A 18 -20.18 -8.76 16.06
N SER A 19 -20.07 -7.87 17.07
CA SER A 19 -21.03 -7.79 18.16
C SER A 19 -22.43 -7.34 17.70
N LEU A 20 -22.51 -6.36 16.79
CA LEU A 20 -23.77 -5.86 16.24
C LEU A 20 -24.45 -6.90 15.34
N LEU A 21 -23.67 -7.64 14.56
CA LEU A 21 -24.12 -8.75 13.73
C LEU A 21 -24.67 -9.91 14.57
N THR A 22 -24.03 -10.19 15.70
CA THR A 22 -24.46 -11.23 16.65
C THR A 22 -25.72 -10.81 17.43
N LYS A 23 -25.88 -9.52 17.73
CA LYS A 23 -27.09 -8.99 18.38
C LYS A 23 -28.29 -8.84 17.43
N GLY A 24 -28.05 -8.64 16.13
CA GLY A 24 -29.09 -8.42 15.12
C GLY A 24 -29.81 -9.69 14.62
N THR A 25 -29.44 -10.89 15.08
CA THR A 25 -30.03 -12.15 14.62
C THR A 25 -31.36 -12.52 15.28
N THR A 26 -31.90 -11.72 16.20
CA THR A 26 -33.26 -11.91 16.73
C THR A 26 -34.32 -11.19 15.88
N THR A 27 -34.98 -11.97 15.03
CA THR A 27 -36.37 -11.83 14.56
C THR A 27 -36.83 -10.50 13.94
N SER A 28 -36.99 -10.48 12.61
CA SER A 28 -38.18 -9.87 11.97
C SER A 28 -38.23 -10.20 10.46
N LYS A 29 -39.26 -10.94 10.04
CA LYS A 29 -39.67 -11.07 8.63
C LYS A 29 -40.25 -9.73 8.17
N SER A 30 -39.55 -8.99 7.31
CA SER A 30 -40.14 -7.89 6.53
C SER A 30 -39.53 -7.82 5.13
N LYS A 31 -40.39 -7.79 4.10
CA LYS A 31 -40.02 -7.55 2.70
C LYS A 31 -39.17 -6.27 2.59
N GLY A 32 -38.05 -6.34 1.85
CA GLY A 32 -37.23 -5.19 1.48
C GLY A 32 -36.05 -4.83 2.39
N LYS A 33 -35.69 -5.65 3.38
CA LYS A 33 -34.44 -5.44 4.14
C LYS A 33 -33.25 -5.99 3.35
N GLU A 34 -32.32 -5.10 3.01
CA GLU A 34 -30.97 -5.46 2.58
C GLU A 34 -30.43 -6.53 3.54
N SER A 35 -29.96 -7.65 3.00
CA SER A 35 -29.41 -8.69 3.86
C SER A 35 -28.19 -8.14 4.59
N VAL A 36 -27.97 -8.58 5.81
CA VAL A 36 -26.82 -8.16 6.63
C VAL A 36 -25.49 -8.32 5.86
N ASN A 37 -25.37 -9.39 5.08
CA ASN A 37 -24.21 -9.63 4.23
C ASN A 37 -24.07 -8.60 3.08
N GLN A 38 -25.19 -8.19 2.48
CA GLN A 38 -25.20 -7.16 1.45
C GLN A 38 -24.77 -5.80 2.02
N TRP A 39 -25.22 -5.48 3.23
CA TRP A 39 -24.83 -4.26 3.93
C TRP A 39 -23.33 -4.23 4.29
N ILE A 40 -22.79 -5.34 4.82
CA ILE A 40 -21.35 -5.51 5.08
C ILE A 40 -20.54 -5.31 3.79
N ALA A 41 -20.95 -5.96 2.71
CA ALA A 41 -20.26 -5.86 1.42
C ALA A 41 -20.28 -4.41 0.89
N ASN A 42 -21.41 -3.70 1.05
CA ASN A 42 -21.53 -2.30 0.67
C ASN A 42 -20.59 -1.39 1.50
N MET A 43 -20.44 -1.63 2.80
CA MET A 43 -19.50 -0.88 3.63
C MET A 43 -18.04 -1.09 3.20
N GLN A 44 -17.65 -2.35 2.98
CA GLN A 44 -16.30 -2.67 2.49
C GLN A 44 -16.05 -2.04 1.12
N PHE A 45 -17.04 -2.06 0.23
CA PHE A 45 -16.95 -1.42 -1.08
C PHE A 45 -16.69 0.08 -0.96
N ILE A 46 -17.40 0.80 -0.07
CA ILE A 46 -17.19 2.24 0.15
C ILE A 46 -15.74 2.52 0.59
N VAL A 47 -15.21 1.74 1.52
CA VAL A 47 -13.82 1.85 1.98
C VAL A 47 -12.85 1.67 0.82
N VAL A 48 -12.99 0.58 0.07
CA VAL A 48 -12.08 0.23 -1.03
C VAL A 48 -12.14 1.29 -2.15
N VAL A 49 -13.33 1.81 -2.48
CA VAL A 49 -13.47 2.89 -3.46
C VAL A 49 -12.80 4.19 -2.99
N LYS A 50 -12.88 4.50 -1.69
CA LYS A 50 -12.19 5.67 -1.11
C LYS A 50 -10.68 5.55 -1.27
N ILE A 51 -10.11 4.39 -0.94
CA ILE A 51 -8.67 4.13 -1.06
C ILE A 51 -8.24 4.16 -2.52
N TYR A 52 -9.03 3.56 -3.43
CA TYR A 52 -8.78 3.67 -4.86
C TYR A 52 -8.66 5.14 -5.31
N LYS A 53 -9.58 6.00 -4.85
CA LYS A 53 -9.55 7.43 -5.20
C LYS A 53 -8.26 8.08 -4.71
N LEU A 54 -7.81 7.79 -3.50
CA LEU A 54 -6.53 8.29 -2.99
C LEU A 54 -5.35 7.76 -3.84
N MET A 55 -5.36 6.48 -4.20
CA MET A 55 -4.28 5.82 -4.95
C MET A 55 -4.41 5.95 -6.48
N THR A 56 -5.30 6.80 -7.00
CA THR A 56 -5.60 6.82 -8.45
C THR A 56 -4.38 7.09 -9.31
N ILE A 57 -3.42 7.89 -8.83
CA ILE A 57 -2.16 8.18 -9.53
C ILE A 57 -1.37 6.90 -9.84
N LEU A 58 -1.32 5.96 -8.89
CA LEU A 58 -0.68 4.66 -9.05
C LEU A 58 -1.54 3.72 -9.89
N LEU A 59 -2.81 3.57 -9.52
CA LEU A 59 -3.67 2.49 -10.03
C LEU A 59 -4.08 2.69 -11.49
N LYS A 60 -4.15 3.94 -11.96
CA LYS A 60 -4.41 4.24 -13.38
C LYS A 60 -3.17 4.10 -14.26
N GLY A 61 -1.97 4.13 -13.68
CA GLY A 61 -0.68 4.16 -14.39
C GLY A 61 -0.18 2.82 -14.95
N GLY A 62 -1.00 1.76 -14.90
CA GLY A 62 -0.59 0.44 -15.41
C GLY A 62 -0.59 -0.68 -14.37
N ALA A 63 -1.02 -0.41 -13.13
CA ALA A 63 -1.00 -1.36 -12.02
C ALA A 63 -1.67 -2.72 -12.31
N TYR A 64 -2.58 -2.83 -13.27
CA TYR A 64 -3.18 -4.10 -13.67
C TYR A 64 -2.92 -4.38 -15.16
N GLU A 65 -2.02 -5.31 -15.47
CA GLU A 65 -1.66 -5.65 -16.85
C GLU A 65 -2.80 -6.39 -17.56
N ASN A 66 -3.35 -7.43 -16.93
CA ASN A 66 -4.32 -8.36 -17.51
C ASN A 66 -5.78 -7.87 -17.48
N LYS A 67 -6.00 -6.58 -17.79
CA LYS A 67 -7.35 -6.00 -17.86
C LYS A 67 -7.99 -6.27 -19.22
N THR A 68 -9.23 -6.78 -19.24
CA THR A 68 -10.03 -6.76 -20.48
C THR A 68 -10.42 -5.33 -20.85
N ARG A 69 -10.73 -5.06 -22.12
CA ARG A 69 -11.13 -3.71 -22.58
C ARG A 69 -12.34 -3.10 -21.85
N ARG A 70 -13.18 -3.93 -21.21
CA ARG A 70 -14.38 -3.49 -20.46
C ARG A 70 -14.09 -3.25 -18.97
N GLN A 71 -12.91 -3.63 -18.48
CA GLN A 71 -12.53 -3.49 -17.08
C GLN A 71 -11.68 -2.25 -16.86
N THR A 72 -12.05 -1.48 -15.83
CA THR A 72 -11.25 -0.34 -15.35
C THR A 72 -10.31 -0.79 -14.23
N ALA A 73 -9.30 0.03 -13.92
CA ALA A 73 -8.47 -0.19 -12.73
C ALA A 73 -9.29 -0.22 -11.43
N LEU A 74 -10.37 0.57 -11.36
CA LEU A 74 -11.31 0.52 -10.22
C LEU A 74 -11.97 -0.85 -10.11
N ASN A 75 -12.45 -1.42 -11.23
CA ASN A 75 -13.09 -2.74 -11.22
C ASN A 75 -12.13 -3.81 -10.68
N MET A 76 -10.86 -3.76 -11.08
CA MET A 76 -9.83 -4.69 -10.60
C MET A 76 -9.48 -4.46 -9.13
N PHE A 77 -9.29 -3.20 -8.73
CA PHE A 77 -8.99 -2.86 -7.34
C PHE A 77 -10.11 -3.30 -6.40
N VAL A 78 -11.37 -3.06 -6.77
CA VAL A 78 -12.54 -3.55 -6.02
C VAL A 78 -12.56 -5.07 -5.96
N LYS A 79 -12.37 -5.76 -7.09
CA LYS A 79 -12.37 -7.23 -7.19
C LYS A 79 -11.37 -7.88 -6.22
N TYR A 80 -10.16 -7.34 -6.10
CA TYR A 80 -9.11 -7.96 -5.29
C TYR A 80 -9.12 -7.55 -3.81
N ASN A 81 -9.83 -6.49 -3.45
CA ASN A 81 -9.77 -5.91 -2.10
C ASN A 81 -11.06 -6.04 -1.30
N VAL A 82 -12.24 -6.03 -1.94
CA VAL A 82 -13.51 -6.25 -1.24
C VAL A 82 -13.56 -7.70 -0.72
N GLY A 83 -14.00 -7.89 0.52
CA GLY A 83 -13.96 -9.18 1.22
C GLY A 83 -12.60 -9.53 1.83
N ARG A 84 -11.48 -9.07 1.24
CA ARG A 84 -10.13 -9.21 1.81
C ARG A 84 -9.89 -8.22 2.94
N ILE A 85 -10.24 -6.96 2.70
CA ILE A 85 -10.07 -5.88 3.67
C ILE A 85 -11.34 -5.79 4.53
N LYS A 86 -11.24 -6.27 5.77
CA LYS A 86 -12.31 -6.17 6.77
C LYS A 86 -12.20 -4.85 7.54
N LEU A 87 -12.32 -3.74 6.81
CA LEU A 87 -12.33 -2.40 7.38
C LEU A 87 -13.68 -1.76 7.15
N TYR A 88 -14.15 -1.02 8.15
CA TYR A 88 -15.43 -0.35 8.17
C TYR A 88 -15.27 1.00 8.84
N PHE A 89 -16.12 1.95 8.48
CA PHE A 89 -16.12 3.29 9.05
C PHE A 89 -17.52 3.64 9.56
N THR A 90 -17.56 4.36 10.68
CA THR A 90 -18.77 5.01 11.18
C THR A 90 -19.22 6.13 10.23
N LYS A 91 -20.42 6.68 10.45
CA LYS A 91 -20.92 7.78 9.63
C LYS A 91 -20.06 9.03 9.78
N GLU A 92 -19.61 9.30 11.01
CA GLU A 92 -18.75 10.40 11.39
C GLU A 92 -17.40 10.29 10.68
N GLU A 93 -16.80 9.11 10.68
CA GLU A 93 -15.54 8.82 10.01
C GLU A 93 -15.66 8.93 8.49
N LEU A 94 -16.76 8.45 7.92
CA LEU A 94 -17.03 8.62 6.49
C LEU A 94 -17.12 10.10 6.11
N ALA A 95 -17.87 10.89 6.89
CA ALA A 95 -18.01 12.33 6.71
C ALA A 95 -16.66 13.07 6.85
N GLY A 96 -15.84 12.68 7.82
CA GLY A 96 -14.48 13.19 8.02
C GLY A 96 -13.41 12.60 7.10
N LYS A 97 -13.81 11.93 6.01
CA LYS A 97 -12.91 11.38 4.99
C LYS A 97 -11.91 10.35 5.52
N ALA A 98 -12.31 9.54 6.51
CA ALA A 98 -11.47 8.48 7.07
C ALA A 98 -10.88 7.56 5.99
N SER A 99 -9.62 7.17 6.19
CA SER A 99 -8.86 6.22 5.39
C SER A 99 -7.80 5.55 6.27
N VAL A 100 -7.55 4.25 6.07
CA VAL A 100 -6.62 3.47 6.89
C VAL A 100 -5.72 2.60 6.02
N VAL A 101 -4.43 2.57 6.36
CA VAL A 101 -3.42 1.70 5.74
C VAL A 101 -3.78 0.25 6.04
N ALA A 102 -3.89 -0.55 4.97
CA ALA A 102 -4.19 -1.96 5.05
C ALA A 102 -3.42 -2.68 3.92
N PRO A 103 -3.30 -4.02 3.95
CA PRO A 103 -2.59 -4.78 2.92
C PRO A 103 -3.42 -4.87 1.62
N TYR A 104 -3.66 -3.72 1.00
CA TYR A 104 -4.37 -3.60 -0.26
C TYR A 104 -3.57 -4.25 -1.38
N HIS A 105 -4.28 -4.94 -2.25
CA HIS A 105 -3.74 -5.55 -3.45
C HIS A 105 -3.78 -4.52 -4.58
N VAL A 106 -2.64 -3.84 -4.78
CA VAL A 106 -2.54 -2.62 -5.61
C VAL A 106 -2.19 -2.91 -7.06
N SER A 107 -1.52 -4.03 -7.37
CA SER A 107 -1.12 -4.37 -8.72
C SER A 107 -1.19 -5.87 -9.03
N GLU A 108 -1.40 -6.20 -10.30
CA GLU A 108 -1.26 -7.54 -10.90
C GLU A 108 -0.58 -7.42 -12.26
N GLY A 109 0.45 -8.22 -12.47
CA GLY A 109 1.23 -8.22 -13.70
C GLY A 109 1.98 -9.52 -13.90
N SER A 110 2.66 -9.61 -15.05
CA SER A 110 3.53 -10.72 -15.40
C SER A 110 4.88 -10.70 -14.67
N LEU A 111 5.23 -9.57 -14.06
CA LEU A 111 6.47 -9.41 -13.31
C LEU A 111 6.38 -10.03 -11.90
N PRO A 112 7.50 -10.57 -11.37
CA PRO A 112 7.53 -11.11 -10.02
C PRO A 112 7.13 -10.06 -8.96
N THR A 113 6.36 -10.49 -7.97
CA THR A 113 6.04 -9.64 -6.81
C THR A 113 7.29 -9.37 -5.98
N ILE A 114 7.52 -8.11 -5.62
CA ILE A 114 8.52 -7.74 -4.61
C ILE A 114 7.96 -8.11 -3.23
N ALA A 115 8.61 -9.05 -2.55
CA ALA A 115 8.24 -9.43 -1.20
C ALA A 115 8.84 -8.44 -0.19
N LEU A 116 8.06 -8.03 0.81
CA LEU A 116 8.51 -7.21 1.93
C LEU A 116 8.32 -7.97 3.24
N VAL A 117 9.37 -7.97 4.07
CA VAL A 117 9.34 -8.58 5.40
C VAL A 117 9.70 -7.54 6.45
N ALA A 118 8.86 -7.42 7.48
CA ALA A 118 9.18 -6.59 8.64
C ALA A 118 10.30 -7.23 9.47
N GLN A 119 11.34 -6.47 9.74
CA GLN A 119 12.46 -6.86 10.61
C GLN A 119 12.66 -5.77 11.66
N GLY A 120 12.07 -5.94 12.85
CA GLY A 120 12.01 -4.87 13.84
C GLY A 120 11.25 -3.66 13.28
N ASN A 121 11.91 -2.51 13.22
CA ASN A 121 11.31 -1.24 12.79
C ASN A 121 11.57 -0.92 11.31
N ILE A 122 12.12 -1.86 10.54
CA ILE A 122 12.38 -1.68 9.11
C ILE A 122 11.61 -2.70 8.27
N LEU A 123 11.38 -2.36 7.01
CA LEU A 123 10.90 -3.29 5.99
C LEU A 123 12.05 -3.65 5.07
N VAL A 124 12.29 -4.94 4.86
CA VAL A 124 13.34 -5.45 3.98
C VAL A 124 12.68 -6.14 2.79
N SER A 125 13.04 -5.72 1.59
CA SER A 125 12.58 -6.35 0.35
C SER A 125 13.44 -7.55 -0.04
N ASP A 126 12.97 -8.37 -0.96
CA ASP A 126 13.77 -9.40 -1.63
C ASP A 126 14.62 -8.86 -2.80
N VAL A 127 14.52 -7.55 -3.09
CA VAL A 127 15.36 -6.88 -4.09
C VAL A 127 16.80 -6.83 -3.60
N SER A 128 17.69 -7.47 -4.36
CA SER A 128 19.08 -7.66 -3.97
C SER A 128 19.99 -6.58 -4.56
N VAL A 129 21.13 -6.34 -3.91
CA VAL A 129 22.25 -5.54 -4.41
C VAL A 129 23.57 -6.30 -4.22
N PRO A 130 24.65 -5.97 -4.93
CA PRO A 130 25.95 -6.61 -4.75
C PRO A 130 26.45 -6.47 -3.30
N ASN A 131 27.20 -7.47 -2.83
CA ASN A 131 27.79 -7.43 -1.49
C ASN A 131 28.70 -6.20 -1.32
N GLY A 132 28.52 -5.49 -0.20
CA GLY A 132 29.28 -4.28 0.11
C GLY A 132 28.85 -3.04 -0.68
N PHE A 133 27.79 -3.12 -1.50
CA PHE A 133 27.23 -1.94 -2.16
C PHE A 133 26.60 -1.01 -1.12
N THR A 134 26.90 0.28 -1.21
CA THR A 134 26.34 1.31 -0.34
C THR A 134 25.88 2.49 -1.18
N ILE A 135 24.75 3.09 -0.81
CA ILE A 135 24.25 4.30 -1.45
C ILE A 135 24.61 5.48 -0.53
N THR A 136 25.22 6.51 -1.10
CA THR A 136 25.62 7.74 -0.42
C THR A 136 25.01 8.95 -1.12
N ASN A 137 25.18 10.14 -0.54
CA ASN A 137 24.71 11.39 -1.17
C ASN A 137 25.36 11.69 -2.53
N ALA A 138 26.52 11.10 -2.83
CA ALA A 138 27.20 11.23 -4.11
C ALA A 138 26.79 10.15 -5.13
N THR A 139 26.06 9.11 -4.70
CA THR A 139 25.69 7.98 -5.55
C THR A 139 24.64 8.40 -6.58
N THR A 140 24.89 8.03 -7.82
CA THR A 140 24.02 8.34 -8.97
C THR A 140 22.95 7.27 -9.18
N THR A 141 21.85 7.64 -9.86
CA THR A 141 20.85 6.68 -10.32
C THR A 141 21.48 5.62 -11.25
N GLY A 142 22.51 5.97 -12.03
CA GLY A 142 23.23 5.03 -12.88
C GLY A 142 23.94 3.93 -12.10
N GLU A 143 24.62 4.28 -11.01
CA GLU A 143 25.28 3.31 -10.12
C GLU A 143 24.26 2.41 -9.41
N VAL A 144 23.17 2.97 -8.90
CA VAL A 144 22.07 2.18 -8.30
C VAL A 144 21.45 1.25 -9.32
N SER A 145 21.18 1.73 -10.54
CA SER A 145 20.62 0.93 -11.63
C SER A 145 21.56 -0.21 -12.01
N ALA A 146 22.86 0.05 -12.10
CA ALA A 146 23.86 -0.98 -12.39
C ALA A 146 23.92 -2.06 -11.30
N ALA A 147 23.84 -1.66 -10.02
CA ALA A 147 23.80 -2.58 -8.89
C ALA A 147 22.56 -3.48 -8.92
N LEU A 148 21.37 -2.90 -9.11
CA LEU A 148 20.10 -3.64 -9.17
C LEU A 148 20.08 -4.62 -10.34
N LEU A 149 20.48 -4.18 -11.54
CA LEU A 149 20.50 -5.01 -12.74
C LEU A 149 21.53 -6.16 -12.65
N LYS A 150 22.61 -5.97 -11.88
CA LYS A 150 23.62 -7.01 -11.67
C LYS A 150 23.12 -8.10 -10.70
N ALA A 151 22.35 -7.72 -9.69
CA ALA A 151 21.95 -8.60 -8.60
C ALA A 151 20.58 -9.28 -8.82
N ASN A 152 19.76 -8.78 -9.75
CA ASN A 152 18.39 -9.28 -9.96
C ASN A 152 18.16 -9.65 -11.43
N SER A 153 18.11 -10.96 -11.73
CA SER A 153 17.99 -11.48 -13.10
C SER A 153 16.63 -11.23 -13.77
N HIS A 154 15.61 -10.89 -12.99
CA HIS A 154 14.24 -10.64 -13.47
C HIS A 154 14.01 -9.18 -13.90
N ILE A 155 14.96 -8.29 -13.61
CA ILE A 155 14.88 -6.86 -13.84
C ILE A 155 15.67 -6.50 -15.11
N ARG A 156 15.15 -5.58 -15.93
CA ARG A 156 15.74 -5.19 -17.20
C ARG A 156 16.05 -3.69 -17.26
N PRO A 157 17.03 -3.27 -18.08
CA PRO A 157 17.25 -1.85 -18.34
C PRO A 157 15.96 -1.21 -18.88
N GLY A 158 15.61 -0.03 -18.36
CA GLY A 158 14.39 0.68 -18.70
C GLY A 158 13.17 0.33 -17.83
N ASP A 159 13.25 -0.69 -16.98
CA ASP A 159 12.19 -0.95 -16.00
C ASP A 159 12.09 0.19 -14.98
N GLN A 160 10.89 0.42 -14.43
CA GLN A 160 10.64 1.44 -13.43
C GLN A 160 10.40 0.80 -12.06
N PHE A 161 11.01 1.37 -11.03
CA PHE A 161 10.69 1.09 -9.63
C PHE A 161 9.76 2.17 -9.09
N SER A 162 8.65 1.76 -8.45
CA SER A 162 7.67 2.67 -7.85
C SER A 162 7.49 2.38 -6.36
N ILE A 163 7.89 3.32 -5.52
CA ILE A 163 7.76 3.23 -4.06
C ILE A 163 6.51 4.00 -3.64
N VAL A 164 5.55 3.28 -3.05
CA VAL A 164 4.26 3.79 -2.59
C VAL A 164 4.33 4.00 -1.09
N HIS A 165 4.60 5.23 -0.68
CA HIS A 165 4.68 5.61 0.72
C HIS A 165 3.28 6.01 1.23
N LEU A 166 2.76 5.28 2.23
CA LEU A 166 1.44 5.54 2.83
C LEU A 166 1.61 6.04 4.27
N VAL A 167 1.63 7.35 4.44
CA VAL A 167 1.72 7.96 5.77
C VAL A 167 0.32 8.04 6.36
N GLN A 168 0.10 7.39 7.51
CA GLN A 168 -1.15 7.53 8.24
C GLN A 168 -1.00 8.46 9.44
N GLY A 169 -1.90 9.44 9.53
CA GLY A 169 -2.10 10.27 10.71
C GLY A 169 -3.50 10.13 11.29
N ILE A 170 -3.72 10.80 12.41
CA ILE A 170 -5.03 10.96 13.04
C ILE A 170 -5.30 12.47 13.12
N THR A 171 -6.48 12.91 12.67
CA THR A 171 -6.87 14.32 12.78
C THR A 171 -7.16 14.69 14.24
N PRO A 172 -7.24 15.99 14.60
CA PRO A 172 -7.61 16.41 15.96
C PRO A 172 -8.94 15.82 16.44
N GLU A 173 -9.87 15.54 15.52
CA GLU A 173 -11.18 14.93 15.79
C GLU A 173 -11.12 13.39 15.96
N GLY A 174 -9.92 12.81 15.92
CA GLY A 174 -9.72 11.36 16.09
C GLY A 174 -9.92 10.54 14.81
N ILE A 175 -9.99 11.17 13.64
CA ILE A 175 -10.31 10.49 12.38
C ILE A 175 -9.01 10.05 11.67
N PRO A 176 -8.84 8.77 11.32
CA PRO A 176 -7.63 8.31 10.64
C PRO A 176 -7.62 8.78 9.18
N GLN A 177 -6.49 9.29 8.71
CA GLN A 177 -6.31 9.69 7.31
C GLN A 177 -4.95 9.28 6.76
N ILE A 178 -4.93 8.90 5.48
CA ILE A 178 -3.71 8.53 4.75
C ILE A 178 -3.31 9.68 3.81
N ALA A 179 -2.03 10.03 3.85
CA ALA A 179 -1.34 10.76 2.79
C ALA A 179 -0.49 9.78 1.97
N ILE A 180 -0.53 9.94 0.65
CA ILE A 180 0.22 9.08 -0.28
C ILE A 180 1.35 9.91 -0.88
N ARG A 181 2.56 9.35 -0.88
CA ARG A 181 3.69 9.87 -1.65
C ARG A 181 4.17 8.75 -2.59
N LEU A 182 4.37 9.11 -3.84
CA LEU A 182 4.85 8.20 -4.87
C LEU A 182 6.26 8.64 -5.27
N HIS A 183 7.21 7.73 -5.17
CA HIS A 183 8.60 7.97 -5.57
C HIS A 183 8.96 6.96 -6.65
N GLU A 184 9.45 7.45 -7.79
CA GLU A 184 9.70 6.62 -8.96
C GLU A 184 11.07 6.88 -9.54
N PHE A 185 11.70 5.82 -10.04
CA PHE A 185 12.90 5.93 -10.84
C PHE A 185 12.97 4.82 -11.88
N VAL A 186 13.48 5.18 -13.05
CA VAL A 186 13.73 4.24 -14.15
C VAL A 186 15.16 3.74 -14.06
N LEU A 187 15.37 2.46 -14.36
CA LEU A 187 16.68 1.85 -14.38
C LEU A 187 17.46 2.26 -15.63
N ASP A 188 18.31 3.26 -15.44
CA ASP A 188 19.17 3.82 -16.48
C ASP A 188 20.61 3.88 -15.97
N LYS A 189 21.45 2.96 -16.47
CA LYS A 189 22.89 2.88 -16.14
C LYS A 189 23.69 4.12 -16.55
N THR A 190 23.16 4.93 -17.47
CA THR A 190 23.86 6.13 -17.99
C THR A 190 23.52 7.39 -17.19
N SER A 191 22.57 7.29 -16.25
CA SER A 191 22.12 8.44 -15.47
C SER A 191 23.19 8.94 -14.51
N VAL A 192 23.63 10.18 -14.70
CA VAL A 192 24.55 10.89 -13.80
C VAL A 192 23.84 11.67 -12.69
N ALA A 193 22.51 11.63 -12.65
CA ALA A 193 21.74 12.32 -11.63
C ALA A 193 21.94 11.65 -10.26
N LEU A 194 22.09 12.45 -9.21
CA LEU A 194 22.16 11.95 -7.84
C LEU A 194 20.85 11.23 -7.47
N PHE A 195 20.96 10.12 -6.74
CA PHE A 195 19.83 9.25 -6.42
C PHE A 195 18.92 9.83 -5.33
N TYR A 196 19.50 10.21 -4.18
CA TYR A 196 18.72 10.65 -3.01
C TYR A 196 17.93 11.96 -3.15
N PRO A 197 18.27 12.90 -4.05
CA PRO A 197 17.36 14.00 -4.37
C PRO A 197 16.02 13.57 -4.98
N LYS A 198 15.93 12.36 -5.56
CA LYS A 198 14.70 11.83 -6.16
C LYS A 198 13.98 10.85 -5.25
N ILE A 199 14.75 9.98 -4.58
CA ILE A 199 14.23 8.91 -3.73
C ILE A 199 14.68 9.18 -2.29
N PRO A 200 13.75 9.31 -1.32
CA PRO A 200 14.15 9.53 0.07
C PRO A 200 14.98 8.36 0.59
N GLN A 201 16.08 8.66 1.28
CA GLN A 201 16.97 7.65 1.86
C GLN A 201 16.23 6.69 2.79
N SER A 202 15.28 7.19 3.58
CA SER A 202 14.48 6.37 4.47
C SER A 202 13.66 5.30 3.75
N MET A 203 13.33 5.51 2.48
CA MET A 203 12.49 4.61 1.69
C MET A 203 13.29 3.67 0.79
N PHE A 204 14.60 3.89 0.66
CA PHE A 204 15.48 3.09 -0.18
C PHE A 204 16.92 3.07 0.37
N PHE A 205 17.13 2.18 1.33
CA PHE A 205 18.40 2.00 2.03
C PHE A 205 18.91 0.56 1.88
N VAL A 206 20.23 0.38 1.85
CA VAL A 206 20.85 -0.94 1.75
C VAL A 206 20.99 -1.56 3.14
N THR A 207 20.24 -2.64 3.39
CA THR A 207 20.37 -3.44 4.61
C THR A 207 20.99 -4.78 4.27
N GLY A 208 22.28 -4.95 4.61
CA GLY A 208 23.05 -6.11 4.19
C GLY A 208 23.28 -6.11 2.68
N ASN A 209 22.67 -7.05 1.96
CA ASN A 209 22.70 -7.15 0.50
C ASN A 209 21.32 -6.94 -0.14
N ARG A 210 20.38 -6.31 0.57
CA ARG A 210 19.00 -6.09 0.12
C ARG A 210 18.60 -4.63 0.27
N ILE A 211 17.60 -4.24 -0.50
CA ILE A 211 16.94 -2.94 -0.34
C ILE A 211 15.88 -3.04 0.75
N GLY A 212 15.84 -2.04 1.61
CA GLY A 212 14.80 -1.88 2.61
C GLY A 212 14.54 -0.42 2.94
N THR A 213 13.78 -0.21 4.00
CA THR A 213 13.57 1.10 4.60
C THR A 213 14.52 1.29 5.78
N ASP A 214 14.76 2.54 6.19
CA ASP A 214 15.34 2.81 7.50
C ASP A 214 14.26 2.80 8.59
N ALA A 215 14.68 2.96 9.85
CA ALA A 215 13.78 2.94 11.00
C ALA A 215 12.90 4.20 11.13
N ASN A 216 13.18 5.25 10.35
CA ASN A 216 12.44 6.50 10.32
C ASN A 216 11.43 6.54 9.17
N ALA A 217 11.40 5.50 8.34
CA ALA A 217 10.37 5.32 7.34
C ALA A 217 9.02 5.14 8.05
N GLU A 218 8.20 6.20 8.02
CA GLU A 218 6.77 6.07 8.19
C GLU A 218 6.26 4.99 7.20
N ALA A 219 5.22 4.24 7.56
CA ALA A 219 4.82 3.01 6.86
C ALA A 219 4.84 3.14 5.31
N GLY A 220 5.71 2.37 4.65
CA GLY A 220 5.92 2.43 3.20
C GLY A 220 5.77 1.08 2.53
N GLY A 221 5.25 1.05 1.29
CA GLY A 221 5.24 -0.12 0.42
C GLY A 221 6.13 0.12 -0.81
N MET A 222 6.77 -0.94 -1.31
CA MET A 222 7.50 -0.94 -2.58
C MET A 222 6.71 -1.77 -3.59
N ALA A 223 6.62 -1.30 -4.83
CA ALA A 223 5.97 -2.01 -5.92
C ALA A 223 6.77 -1.85 -7.23
N TYR A 224 6.46 -2.75 -8.17
CA TYR A 224 6.86 -2.65 -9.58
C TYR A 224 5.72 -2.00 -10.39
#